data_AF-A0A819WJ79-F1
#
_entry.id   AF-A0A819WJ79-F1
#
_cell.length_a   1.000
_cell.length_b   1.000
_cell.length_c   1.000
_cell.angle_alpha   90.00
_cell.angle_beta   90.00
_cell.angle_gamma   90.00
#
_symmetry.space_group_name_H-M   'P 1'
#
loop_
_entity.id
_entity.type
_entity.pdbx_description
1 polymer ?
#
loop_
_entity_poly.entity_id
_entity_poly.type
_entity_poly.pdbx_seq_one_letter_code
_entity_poly.pdbx_strand_id
1 'polypeptide(L)'
;MVKVWFQHDQNVPSKINIDPDSDIDDLKEKIFGSTDKGQYQTMYNGQILRPSAGVPQDTTDEMPIVFTKLVNVPSSSKSKRFISITSIELILATIIPLRLQGRLYYVHITIFICSYLSILKIE
;
A
#
# COMPACT_ATOMS: atom_id res chain seq x y z
N MET A 1 21.30 11.81 10.90
CA MET A 1 19.93 11.42 11.27
C MET A 1 18.94 12.35 10.60
N VAL A 2 17.90 11.79 9.98
CA VAL A 2 16.83 12.54 9.31
C VAL A 2 15.48 12.14 9.93
N LYS A 3 14.53 13.09 9.97
CA LYS A 3 13.17 12.85 10.45
C LYS A 3 12.27 12.55 9.26
N VAL A 4 11.61 11.40 9.30
CA VAL A 4 10.62 11.01 8.29
C VAL A 4 9.26 10.84 8.91
N TRP A 5 8.24 11.23 8.16
CA TRP A 5 6.85 11.00 8.50
C TRP A 5 6.39 9.66 7.94
N PHE A 6 5.71 8.90 8.77
CA PHE A 6 5.09 7.65 8.39
C PHE A 6 3.68 7.56 8.93
N GLN A 7 2.87 6.74 8.27
CA GLN A 7 1.53 6.41 8.67
C GLN A 7 1.36 4.90 8.58
N HIS A 8 0.83 4.30 9.64
CA HIS A 8 0.53 2.87 9.67
C HIS A 8 -0.99 2.70 9.72
N ASP A 9 -1.57 2.05 8.71
CA ASP A 9 -3.01 1.93 8.52
C ASP A 9 -3.75 3.28 8.61
N GLN A 10 -4.95 3.32 9.19
CA GLN A 10 -5.76 4.54 9.36
C GLN A 10 -5.31 5.42 10.55
N ASN A 11 -4.12 5.20 11.09
CA ASN A 11 -3.63 5.98 12.22
C ASN A 11 -3.17 7.38 11.81
N VAL A 12 -3.00 8.26 12.79
CA VAL A 12 -2.45 9.60 12.59
C VAL A 12 -0.96 9.49 12.19
N PRO A 13 -0.49 10.27 11.19
CA PRO A 13 0.92 10.31 10.81
C PRO A 13 1.84 10.62 12.00
N SER A 14 2.96 9.91 12.07
CA SER A 14 3.95 9.97 13.15
C SER A 14 5.35 10.20 12.60
N LYS A 15 6.25 10.72 13.43
CA LYS A 15 7.66 10.96 13.05
C LYS A 15 8.58 9.88 13.60
N ILE A 16 9.57 9.49 12.82
CA ILE A 16 10.66 8.63 13.26
C ILE A 16 12.00 9.18 12.78
N ASN A 17 13.04 9.05 13.61
CA ASN A 17 14.40 9.39 13.23
C ASN A 17 15.05 8.17 12.55
N ILE A 18 15.67 8.35 11.40
CA ILE A 18 16.43 7.30 10.69
C ILE A 18 17.81 7.79 10.28
N ASP A 19 18.66 6.85 9.90
CA ASP A 19 19.92 7.19 9.25
C ASP A 19 19.64 7.60 7.80
N PRO A 20 20.40 8.57 7.25
CA PRO A 20 20.16 9.09 5.91
C PRO A 20 20.32 8.02 4.82
N ASP A 21 21.13 7.00 5.10
CA ASP A 21 21.43 5.90 4.19
C ASP A 21 20.54 4.68 4.43
N SER A 22 19.58 4.75 5.35
CA SER A 22 18.62 3.67 5.62
C SER A 22 17.75 3.39 4.39
N ASP A 23 17.46 2.10 4.20
CA ASP A 23 16.47 1.67 3.21
C ASP A 23 15.08 1.47 3.83
N ILE A 24 14.11 1.11 3.00
CA ILE A 24 12.74 0.87 3.45
C ILE A 24 12.64 -0.35 4.37
N ASP A 25 13.49 -1.36 4.21
CA ASP A 25 13.49 -2.54 5.08
C ASP A 25 14.01 -2.19 6.48
N ASP A 26 15.06 -1.38 6.58
CA ASP A 26 15.56 -0.80 7.84
C ASP A 26 14.47 0.02 8.54
N LEU A 27 13.76 0.86 7.77
CA LEU A 27 12.65 1.67 8.29
C LEU A 27 11.52 0.78 8.84
N LYS A 28 11.14 -0.28 8.12
CA LYS A 28 10.12 -1.23 8.59
C LYS A 28 10.58 -1.98 9.83
N GLU A 29 11.83 -2.42 9.86
CA GLU A 29 12.40 -3.10 11.02
C GLU A 29 12.37 -2.19 12.26
N LYS A 30 12.63 -0.90 12.08
CA LYS A 30 12.58 0.08 13.16
C LYS A 30 11.16 0.35 13.68
N ILE A 31 10.15 0.32 12.81
CA ILE A 31 8.76 0.60 13.18
C ILE A 31 8.07 -0.65 13.75
N PHE A 32 8.23 -1.80 13.11
CA PHE A 32 7.47 -3.03 13.39
C PHE A 32 8.31 -4.16 14.01
N GLY A 33 9.63 -4.04 14.01
CA GLY A 33 10.54 -5.12 14.37
C GLY A 33 10.80 -6.09 13.20
N SER A 34 11.83 -6.92 13.37
CA SER A 34 12.30 -7.86 12.35
C SER A 34 11.29 -8.97 12.01
N THR A 35 10.46 -9.37 12.97
CA THR A 35 9.45 -10.43 12.80
C THR A 35 8.28 -10.00 11.90
N ASP A 36 7.88 -8.73 11.97
CA ASP A 36 6.64 -8.24 11.37
C ASP A 36 6.86 -7.36 10.13
N LYS A 37 8.09 -6.93 9.82
CA LYS A 37 8.38 -6.06 8.67
C LYS A 37 7.87 -6.60 7.32
N GLY A 38 7.89 -7.92 7.14
CA GLY A 38 7.41 -8.58 5.92
C GLY A 38 5.89 -8.53 5.73
N GLN A 39 5.12 -8.20 6.76
CA GLN A 39 3.66 -8.13 6.71
C GLN A 39 3.16 -6.78 6.18
N TYR A 40 4.03 -5.81 5.92
CA TYR A 40 3.64 -4.47 5.52
C TYR A 40 4.10 -4.14 4.11
N GLN A 41 3.16 -3.67 3.28
CA GLN A 41 3.46 -2.99 2.03
C GLN A 41 3.75 -1.52 2.32
N THR A 42 4.75 -0.96 1.64
CA THR A 42 5.13 0.45 1.79
C THR A 42 4.81 1.22 0.54
N MET A 43 4.18 2.37 0.71
CA MET A 43 3.86 3.29 -0.37
C MET A 43 4.29 4.71 -0.02
N TYR A 44 4.69 5.47 -1.04
CA TYR A 44 4.94 6.89 -0.93
C TYR A 44 4.49 7.58 -2.21
N ASN A 45 3.71 8.65 -2.08
CA ASN A 45 3.15 9.41 -3.21
C ASN A 45 2.48 8.51 -4.28
N GLY A 46 1.69 7.54 -3.83
CA GLY A 46 1.00 6.58 -4.70
C GLY A 46 1.85 5.47 -5.32
N GLN A 47 3.17 5.43 -5.06
CA GLN A 47 4.08 4.41 -5.58
C GLN A 47 4.47 3.38 -4.52
N ILE A 48 4.48 2.11 -4.89
CA ILE A 48 4.98 1.03 -4.03
C ILE A 48 6.51 1.11 -3.99
N LEU A 49 7.05 1.19 -2.78
CA LEU A 49 8.49 1.22 -2.56
C LEU A 49 9.04 -0.20 -2.35
N ARG A 50 10.19 -0.48 -2.97
CA ARG A 50 10.91 -1.74 -2.77
C ARG A 50 11.63 -1.72 -1.42
N PRO A 51 11.86 -2.87 -0.76
CA PRO A 51 12.58 -2.92 0.52
C PRO A 51 13.97 -2.27 0.45
N SER A 52 14.72 -2.51 -0.63
CA SER A 52 16.05 -1.95 -0.85
C SER A 52 16.07 -0.53 -1.42
N ALA A 53 14.92 0.14 -1.51
CA ALA A 53 14.88 1.54 -1.94
C ALA A 53 15.30 2.45 -0.78
N GLY A 54 15.97 3.56 -1.07
CA GLY A 54 16.25 4.57 -0.04
C GLY A 54 14.96 5.17 0.52
N VAL A 55 14.98 5.55 1.79
CA VAL A 55 13.82 6.20 2.42
C VAL A 55 13.63 7.62 1.86
N PRO A 56 12.44 7.99 1.37
CA PRO A 56 12.12 9.36 1.00
C PRO A 56 12.29 10.32 2.19
N GLN A 57 13.05 11.39 1.98
CA GLN A 57 13.40 12.35 3.04
C GLN A 57 12.53 13.62 3.01
N ASP A 58 11.74 13.80 1.94
CA ASP A 58 10.81 14.91 1.67
C ASP A 58 9.39 14.63 2.18
N THR A 59 9.27 13.79 3.22
CA THR A 59 7.99 13.40 3.81
C THR A 59 7.41 14.49 4.70
N THR A 60 6.08 14.60 4.73
CA THR A 60 5.32 15.52 5.60
C THR A 60 4.16 14.78 6.28
N ASP A 61 3.45 15.43 7.18
CA ASP A 61 2.20 14.92 7.75
C ASP A 61 1.10 14.71 6.70
N GLU A 62 1.06 15.55 5.67
CA GLU A 62 0.13 15.41 4.54
C GLU A 62 0.61 14.40 3.49
N MET A 63 1.92 14.14 3.44
CA MET A 63 2.55 13.19 2.52
C MET A 63 3.49 12.23 3.28
N PRO A 64 2.94 11.34 4.13
CA PRO A 64 3.74 10.38 4.87
C PRO A 64 4.07 9.15 4.01
N ILE A 65 5.08 8.40 4.45
CA ILE A 65 5.27 7.02 3.99
C ILE A 65 4.16 6.16 4.61
N VAL A 66 3.34 5.54 3.76
CA VAL A 66 2.20 4.73 4.20
C VAL A 66 2.59 3.27 4.28
N PHE A 67 2.30 2.65 5.42
CA PHE A 67 2.43 1.22 5.66
C PHE A 67 1.04 0.60 5.78
N THR A 68 0.74 -0.35 4.89
CA THR A 68 -0.53 -1.07 4.88
C THR A 68 -0.26 -2.54 5.18
N LYS A 69 -0.98 -3.09 6.16
CA LYS A 69 -0.86 -4.51 6.49
C LYS A 69 -1.39 -5.39 5.35
N LEU A 70 -0.57 -6.33 4.90
CA LEU A 70 -0.95 -7.36 3.94
C LEU A 70 -1.86 -8.38 4.64
N VAL A 71 -3.15 -8.33 4.33
CA VAL A 71 -4.12 -9.32 4.82
C VAL A 71 -3.91 -10.63 4.05
N ASN A 72 -3.72 -11.76 4.76
CA ASN A 72 -3.45 -13.13 4.24
C ASN A 72 -2.00 -13.51 3.86
N VAL A 73 -0.98 -13.09 4.60
CA VAL A 73 0.35 -13.75 4.50
C VAL A 73 0.40 -14.92 5.50
N PRO A 74 0.29 -16.20 5.07
CA PRO A 74 0.44 -17.33 6.00
C PRO A 74 1.85 -17.31 6.61
N SER A 75 1.91 -17.31 7.94
CA SER A 75 3.12 -17.19 8.76
C SER A 75 3.98 -18.46 8.80
N SER A 76 4.16 -19.17 7.68
CA SER A 76 5.05 -20.33 7.67
C SER A 76 6.45 -19.93 7.20
N SER A 77 7.34 -19.83 8.19
CA SER A 77 8.80 -19.91 8.08
C SER A 77 9.22 -21.00 7.07
N LYS A 78 9.53 -20.55 5.85
CA LYS A 78 10.42 -21.15 4.85
C LYS A 78 10.42 -20.17 3.69
N SER A 79 11.60 -19.67 3.33
CA SER A 79 11.86 -18.76 2.20
C SER A 79 10.98 -19.09 0.99
N LYS A 80 9.86 -18.39 0.85
CA LYS A 80 9.03 -18.38 -0.35
C LYS A 80 8.82 -16.92 -0.69
N ARG A 81 9.44 -16.48 -1.79
CA ARG A 81 9.27 -15.13 -2.31
C ARG A 81 7.85 -15.06 -2.89
N PHE A 82 6.96 -14.35 -2.20
CA PHE A 82 5.63 -14.04 -2.73
C PHE A 82 5.76 -12.81 -3.62
N ILE A 83 5.42 -12.97 -4.90
CA ILE A 83 5.19 -11.81 -5.78
C ILE A 83 3.69 -11.58 -5.74
N SER A 84 3.28 -10.46 -5.13
CA SER A 84 1.91 -9.98 -5.19
C SER A 84 1.79 -9.06 -6.40
N ILE A 85 0.90 -9.42 -7.34
CA ILE A 85 0.55 -8.57 -8.47
C ILE A 85 -0.88 -8.10 -8.23
N THR A 86 -1.05 -6.80 -8.05
CA THR A 86 -2.37 -6.17 -8.00
C THR A 86 -2.66 -5.59 -9.38
N SER A 87 -3.64 -6.17 -10.08
CA SER A 87 -4.20 -5.60 -11.29
C SER A 87 -5.52 -4.91 -10.94
N ILE A 88 -5.66 -3.64 -11.34
CA ILE A 88 -6.94 -2.93 -11.30
C ILE A 88 -7.43 -2.87 -12.74
N GLU A 89 -8.47 -3.62 -13.04
CA GLU A 89 -9.12 -3.59 -14.35
C GLU A 89 -10.46 -2.87 -14.24
N LEU A 90 -10.64 -1.86 -15.10
CA LEU A 90 -11.94 -1.26 -15.35
C LEU A 90 -12.73 -2.19 -16.27
N ILE A 91 -13.77 -2.82 -15.76
CA ILE A 91 -14.54 -3.82 -16.52
C ILE A 91 -15.76 -3.19 -17.19
N LEU A 92 -16.42 -2.26 -16.51
CA LEU A 92 -17.65 -1.67 -17.02
C LEU A 92 -17.80 -0.22 -16.56
N ALA A 93 -18.04 0.65 -17.54
CA ALA A 93 -18.54 2.00 -17.34
C ALA A 93 -19.83 2.15 -18.14
N THR A 94 -20.95 2.44 -17.47
CA THR A 94 -22.24 2.63 -18.13
C THR A 94 -22.98 3.83 -17.55
N ILE A 95 -23.81 4.46 -18.37
CA ILE A 95 -24.65 5.58 -17.96
C ILE A 95 -26.10 5.10 -18.01
N ILE A 96 -26.76 5.11 -16.85
CA ILE A 96 -28.16 4.67 -16.74
C ILE A 96 -29.06 5.89 -16.52
N PRO A 97 -30.08 6.11 -17.38
CA PRO A 97 -31.09 7.11 -17.12
C PRO A 97 -32.04 6.63 -16.01
N LEU A 98 -32.11 7.37 -14.91
CA LEU A 98 -32.98 7.12 -13.76
C LEU A 98 -34.06 8.20 -13.70
N ARG A 99 -35.33 7.79 -13.64
CA ARG A 99 -36.46 8.72 -13.54
C ARG A 99 -37.01 8.71 -12.10
N LEU A 100 -36.83 9.80 -11.39
CA LEU A 100 -37.30 9.98 -10.01
C LEU A 100 -38.19 11.23 -9.95
N GLN A 101 -39.42 11.07 -9.46
CA GLN A 101 -40.41 12.16 -9.31
C GLN A 101 -40.59 13.02 -10.58
N GLY A 102 -40.60 12.39 -11.75
CA GLY A 102 -40.77 13.08 -13.04
C GLY A 102 -39.50 13.75 -13.59
N ARG A 103 -38.38 13.75 -12.87
CA ARG A 103 -37.08 14.26 -13.34
C ARG A 103 -36.17 13.13 -13.82
N LEU A 104 -35.40 13.39 -14.87
CA LEU A 104 -34.45 12.45 -15.47
C LEU A 104 -33.05 12.74 -14.94
N TYR A 105 -32.39 11.72 -14.41
CA TYR A 105 -31.03 11.76 -13.90
C TYR A 105 -30.17 10.79 -14.71
N TYR A 106 -28.95 11.17 -15.05
CA TYR A 106 -27.99 10.29 -15.69
C TYR A 106 -26.96 9.87 -14.66
N VAL A 107 -26.99 8.59 -14.27
CA VAL A 107 -26.09 8.06 -13.26
C VAL A 107 -24.94 7.35 -13.95
N HIS A 108 -23.73 7.79 -13.64
CA HIS A 108 -22.49 7.13 -14.06
C HIS A 108 -22.19 6.00 -13.08
N ILE A 109 -22.16 4.76 -13.58
CA ILE A 109 -21.76 3.60 -12.80
C ILE A 109 -20.43 3.12 -13.34
N THR A 110 -19.45 3.01 -12.46
CA THR A 110 -18.10 2.53 -12.76
C THR A 110 -17.79 1.36 -11.84
N ILE A 111 -17.48 0.20 -12.43
CA ILE A 111 -17.14 -1.03 -11.68
C ILE A 111 -15.66 -1.32 -11.90
N PHE A 112 -14.91 -1.37 -10.79
CA PHE A 112 -13.53 -1.83 -10.75
C PHE A 112 -13.48 -3.20 -10.09
N ILE A 113 -12.79 -4.16 -10.71
CA ILE A 113 -12.44 -5.42 -10.04
C ILE A 113 -10.96 -5.38 -9.73
N CYS A 114 -10.65 -5.51 -8.44
CA CYS A 114 -9.30 -5.75 -7.97
C CYS A 114 -9.04 -7.25 -8.01
N SER A 115 -8.21 -7.69 -8.96
CA SER A 115 -7.77 -9.08 -9.04
C SER A 115 -6.48 -9.23 -8.24
N TYR A 116 -6.52 -10.03 -7.18
CA TYR A 116 -5.36 -10.36 -6.38
C TYR A 116 -4.77 -11.70 -6.83
N LEU A 117 -3.60 -11.67 -7.46
CA LEU A 117 -2.90 -12.89 -7.86
C LEU A 117 -1.65 -13.07 -7.00
N SER A 118 -1.68 -14.08 -6.13
CA SER A 118 -0.50 -14.53 -5.40
C SER A 118 0.20 -15.62 -6.18
N ILE A 119 1.38 -15.31 -6.73
CA ILE A 119 2.21 -16.33 -7.38
C ILE A 119 3.17 -16.89 -6.33
N LEU A 120 3.06 -18.19 -6.08
CA LEU A 120 3.99 -18.92 -5.24
C LEU A 120 5.20 -19.34 -6.10
N LYS A 121 6.33 -18.64 -5.97
CA LYS A 121 7.58 -19.12 -6.55
C LYS A 121 8.18 -20.18 -5.61
N ILE A 122 8.32 -21.40 -6.11
CA ILE A 122 9.05 -22.49 -5.45
C ILE A 122 10.45 -22.49 -6.07
N GLU A 123 11.49 -22.25 -5.27
CA GLU A 123 12.90 -22.49 -5.60
C GLU A 123 13.35 -23.81 -4.99
#